data_AF-A0A9Q3GU24-F1
#
_entry.id   AF-A0A9Q3GU24-F1
#
_cell.length_a   1.000
_cell.length_b   1.000
_cell.length_c   1.000
_cell.angle_alpha   90.00
_cell.angle_beta   90.00
_cell.angle_gamma   90.00
#
_symmetry.space_group_name_H-M   'P 1'
#
loop_
_entity.id
_entity.type
_entity.pdbx_description
1 polymer ?
#
loop_
_entity_poly.entity_id
_entity_poly.type
_entity_poly.pdbx_seq_one_letter_code
_entity_poly.pdbx_strand_id
1 'polypeptide(L)' 'MLRKTRPEFAIGGEPLGKIKGHDIELYLDVERPYPPMIRRPPYPASLETRKEIEEHINELLDMDVIRKLDIMK' A
#
# COMPACT_ATOMS: atom_id res chain seq x y z
N MET A 1 27.45 12.38 3.16
CA MET A 1 27.75 13.73 2.62
C MET A 1 26.69 14.26 1.64
N LEU A 2 25.98 13.43 0.86
CA LEU A 2 24.98 13.88 -0.13
C LEU A 2 23.72 14.56 0.45
N ARG A 3 23.41 14.33 1.73
CA ARG A 3 22.13 14.70 2.38
C ARG A 3 22.14 16.08 3.07
N LYS A 4 23.32 16.63 3.38
CA LYS A 4 23.42 18.01 3.90
C LYS A 4 23.07 19.07 2.84
N THR A 5 23.10 18.67 1.58
CA THR A 5 23.00 19.56 0.42
C THR A 5 21.79 19.29 -0.46
N ARG A 6 21.06 18.17 -0.26
CA ARG A 6 19.97 17.73 -1.14
C ARG A 6 18.80 17.09 -0.36
N PRO A 7 17.75 17.86 -0.03
CA PRO A 7 16.56 17.37 0.65
C PRO A 7 15.66 16.48 -0.24
N GLU A 8 15.98 16.32 -1.52
CA GLU A 8 15.20 15.53 -2.49
C GLU A 8 15.39 14.02 -2.34
N PHE A 9 16.37 13.58 -1.54
CA PHE A 9 16.60 12.15 -1.27
C PHE A 9 15.78 11.68 -0.08
N ALA A 10 14.94 10.68 -0.31
CA ALA A 10 14.10 10.06 0.72
C ALA A 10 14.92 9.41 1.84
N ILE A 11 14.37 9.46 3.06
CA ILE A 11 14.97 8.95 4.30
C ILE A 11 13.99 7.96 4.92
N GLY A 12 14.51 6.89 5.54
CA GLY A 12 13.69 6.00 6.39
C GLY A 12 13.03 6.79 7.53
N GLY A 13 11.73 7.05 7.40
CA GLY A 13 10.91 7.83 8.33
C GLY A 13 10.14 9.00 7.72
N GLU A 14 10.41 9.39 6.47
CA GLU A 14 9.58 10.36 5.76
C GLU A 14 8.37 9.65 5.12
N PRO A 15 7.16 10.24 5.15
CA PRO A 15 5.98 9.63 4.56
C PRO A 15 6.17 9.51 3.04
N LEU A 16 6.28 8.28 2.54
CA LEU A 16 6.38 8.00 1.11
C LEU A 16 5.08 8.39 0.41
N GLY A 17 5.17 9.23 -0.63
CA GLY A 17 4.06 9.43 -1.57
C GLY A 17 2.89 10.27 -1.07
N LYS A 18 2.96 10.91 0.11
CA LYS A 18 1.91 11.85 0.60
C LYS A 18 1.97 13.23 -0.11
N ILE A 19 2.23 13.23 -1.41
CA ILE A 19 2.22 14.43 -2.25
C ILE A 19 0.76 14.74 -2.58
N LYS A 20 0.20 15.76 -1.93
CA LYS A 20 -1.16 16.22 -2.17
C LYS A 20 -1.37 16.53 -3.67
N GLY A 21 -2.51 16.10 -4.23
CA GLY A 21 -2.90 16.42 -5.61
C GLY A 21 -2.48 15.41 -6.68
N HIS A 22 -1.90 14.27 -6.30
CA HIS A 22 -1.59 13.15 -7.20
C HIS A 22 -2.55 11.97 -7.00
N ASP A 23 -3.80 12.27 -6.67
CA ASP A 23 -4.84 11.25 -6.55
C ASP A 23 -5.23 10.73 -7.94
N ILE A 24 -5.38 9.42 -8.08
CA ILE A 24 -5.74 8.76 -9.34
C ILE A 24 -7.18 8.28 -9.23
N GLU A 25 -8.01 8.73 -10.17
CA GLU A 25 -9.34 8.17 -10.37
C GLU A 25 -9.27 7.01 -11.37
N LEU A 26 -9.62 5.82 -10.92
CA LEU A 26 -9.65 4.61 -11.74
C LEU A 26 -11.10 4.32 -12.15
N TYR A 27 -11.33 4.22 -13.47
CA TYR A 27 -12.61 3.89 -14.06
C TYR A 27 -12.58 2.47 -14.62
N LEU A 28 -13.70 1.75 -14.48
CA LEU A 28 -13.87 0.45 -15.13
C LEU A 28 -14.43 0.69 -16.53
N ASP A 29 -13.85 0.01 -17.53
CA ASP A 29 -14.33 0.05 -18.92
C ASP A 29 -15.65 -0.73 -19.13
N VAL A 30 -16.28 -1.21 -18.05
CA VAL A 30 -17.48 -2.05 -18.09
C VAL A 30 -18.59 -1.45 -17.25
N GLU A 31 -19.82 -1.57 -17.76
CA GLU A 31 -21.04 -1.19 -17.06
C GLU A 31 -21.54 -2.33 -16.17
N ARG A 32 -22.45 -2.02 -15.24
CA ARG A 32 -23.02 -3.04 -14.35
C ARG A 32 -23.85 -4.08 -15.15
N PRO A 33 -23.86 -5.35 -14.73
CA PRO A 33 -23.25 -5.90 -13.53
C PRO A 33 -21.73 -6.11 -13.68
N TYR A 34 -20.97 -5.68 -12.66
CA TYR A 34 -19.52 -5.87 -12.65
C TYR A 34 -19.16 -7.37 -12.63
N PRO A 35 -18.00 -7.75 -13.19
CA PRO A 35 -17.50 -9.11 -13.05
C PRO A 35 -17.52 -9.55 -11.58
N PRO A 36 -17.93 -10.80 -11.28
CA PRO A 36 -17.89 -11.30 -9.92
C PRO A 36 -16.48 -11.18 -9.39
N MET A 37 -16.32 -10.52 -8.24
CA MET A 37 -15.03 -10.30 -7.64
C MET A 37 -14.38 -11.66 -7.35
N ILE A 38 -13.28 -11.96 -8.04
CA ILE A 38 -12.54 -13.21 -7.84
C ILE A 38 -11.85 -13.13 -6.48
N ARG A 39 -12.57 -13.50 -5.41
CA ARG A 39 -12.02 -13.66 -4.07
C ARG A 39 -11.31 -15.00 -4.01
N ARG A 40 -10.06 -15.04 -4.49
CA ARG A 40 -9.17 -16.17 -4.19
C ARG A 40 -8.68 -15.99 -2.75
N PRO A 41 -8.69 -17.04 -1.91
CA PRO A 41 -8.01 -16.98 -0.64
C PRO A 41 -6.52 -16.68 -0.90
N PRO A 42 -5.85 -15.91 -0.02
CA PRO A 42 -4.43 -15.70 -0.14
C PRO A 42 -3.71 -17.04 -0.09
N TYR A 43 -2.64 -17.17 -0.88
CA TYR A 43 -1.84 -18.39 -0.87
C TYR A 43 -1.20 -18.58 0.51
N PRO A 44 -1.12 -19.82 1.04
CA PRO A 44 -0.49 -20.05 2.34
C PRO A 44 1.00 -19.67 2.27
N ALA A 45 1.44 -18.87 3.23
CA ALA A 45 2.85 -18.53 3.43
C ALA A 45 3.46 -19.38 4.57
N SER A 46 4.78 -19.58 4.53
CA SER A 46 5.50 -20.20 5.65
C SER A 46 5.45 -19.29 6.89
N LEU A 47 5.67 -19.85 8.08
CA LEU A 47 5.66 -19.06 9.33
C LEU A 47 6.76 -17.99 9.35
N GLU A 48 7.93 -18.30 8.80
CA GLU A 48 9.06 -17.37 8.70
C GLU A 48 8.72 -16.23 7.75
N THR A 49 8.28 -16.57 6.54
CA THR A 49 7.84 -15.59 5.53
C THR A 49 6.72 -14.70 6.05
N ARG A 50 5.78 -15.24 6.83
CA ARG A 50 4.68 -14.45 7.38
C ARG A 50 5.16 -13.39 8.36
N LYS A 51 6.17 -13.69 9.19
CA LYS A 51 6.74 -12.73 10.15
C LYS A 51 7.45 -11.58 9.46
N GLU A 52 8.27 -11.90 8.45
CA GLU A 52 8.97 -10.87 7.65
C GLU A 52 7.98 -9.96 6.91
N ILE A 53 6.94 -10.55 6.30
CA ILE A 53 5.88 -9.78 5.65
C ILE A 53 5.15 -8.88 6.64
N GLU A 54 4.87 -9.38 7.85
CA GLU A 54 4.16 -8.61 8.88
C GLU A 54 4.95 -7.38 9.34
N GLU A 55 6.27 -7.48 9.47
CA GLU A 55 7.14 -6.34 9.75
C GLU A 55 7.00 -5.25 8.68
N HIS A 56 7.12 -5.60 7.40
CA HIS A 56 6.97 -4.64 6.30
C HIS A 56 5.55 -4.09 6.14
N ILE A 57 4.52 -4.89 6.44
CA ILE A 57 3.14 -4.39 6.46
C ILE A 57 2.99 -3.29 7.50
N ASN A 58 3.57 -3.47 8.69
CA ASN A 58 3.51 -2.46 9.75
C ASN A 58 4.23 -1.17 9.34
N GLU A 59 5.41 -1.26 8.72
CA GLU A 59 6.11 -0.08 8.17
C GLU A 59 5.24 0.68 7.16
N LEU A 60 4.55 -0.03 6.26
CA LEU A 60 3.67 0.58 5.26
C LEU A 60 2.40 1.20 5.86
N LEU A 61 1.89 0.63 6.96
CA LEU A 61 0.77 1.21 7.72
C LEU A 61 1.18 2.52 8.40
N ASP A 62 2.35 2.54 9.04
CA ASP A 62 2.89 3.73 9.72
C ASP A 62 3.17 4.86 8.72
N MET A 63 3.59 4.52 7.49
CA MET A 63 3.78 5.47 6.40
C MET A 63 2.48 5.93 5.72
N ASP A 64 1.30 5.43 6.12
CA ASP A 64 -0.01 5.75 5.53
C ASP A 64 -0.08 5.42 4.02
N VAL A 65 0.72 4.43 3.59
CA VAL A 65 0.76 3.93 2.20
C VAL A 65 -0.34 2.89 1.98
N ILE A 66 -0.55 2.03 2.98
CA ILE A 66 -1.66 1.07 3.01
C ILE A 66 -2.58 1.38 4.18
N ARG A 67 -3.86 1.05 4.03
CA ARG A 67 -4.87 1.23 5.08
C ARG A 67 -5.77 0.02 5.17
N LYS A 68 -6.22 -0.28 6.39
CA LYS A 68 -7.25 -1.31 6.60
C LYS A 68 -8.57 -0.81 6.02
N LEU A 69 -9.18 -1.63 5.16
CA LEU A 69 -10.52 -1.41 4.64
C LEU A 69 -11.46 -2.44 5.27
N ASP A 70 -12.42 -1.97 6.06
CA ASP A 70 -13.51 -2.81 6.52
C ASP A 70 -14.59 -2.88 5.44
N ILE A 71 -14.56 -3.93 4.63
CA ILE A 71 -15.63 -4.21 3.65
C ILE A 71 -16.80 -4.85 4.41
N MET A 72 -17.51 -4.05 5.20
CA MET A 72 -18.76 -4.45 5.86
C MET A 72 -19.76 -3.28 5.93
N LYS A 73 -20.55 -3.12 4.87
CA LYS A 73 -22.02 -2.96 4.93
C LYS A 73 -22.61 -3.23 3.54
#